data_AF-A0A7S1W372-F1
#
_entry.id   AF-A0A7S1W372-F1
#
_cell.length_a   1.000
_cell.length_b   1.000
_cell.length_c   1.000
_cell.angle_alpha   90.00
_cell.angle_beta   90.00
_cell.angle_gamma   90.00
#
_symmetry.space_group_name_H-M   'P 1'
#
loop_
_entity.id
_entity.type
_entity.pdbx_description
1 polymer ?
#
loop_
_entity_poly.entity_id
_entity_poly.type
_entity_poly.pdbx_seq_one_letter_code
_entity_poly.pdbx_strand_id
1 'polypeptide(L)'
;SRELLDEKDVLGVQENNKVRSFAAARIGSLWLISCHVPHEESSKKRVEATDGNVEVACRVVRQLVERLLGSATTARALIVGGDFNADLRSVSARLLAEPPLGARCEPRLPEEATQFGTDGPIDGVLYVH
;
A
#
# COMPACT_ATOMS: atom_id res chain seq x y z
N SER A 1 31.07 -6.08 4.38
CA SER A 1 29.92 -6.20 5.30
C SER A 1 28.80 -6.88 4.53
N ARG A 2 28.17 -7.89 5.16
CA ARG A 2 27.24 -8.85 4.52
C ARG A 2 25.95 -8.16 4.08
N GLU A 3 25.49 -8.47 2.88
CA GLU A 3 24.20 -8.03 2.36
C GLU A 3 23.08 -8.55 3.29
N LEU A 4 22.35 -7.63 3.92
CA LEU A 4 21.23 -7.91 4.83
C LEU A 4 19.93 -8.27 4.08
N LEU A 5 19.93 -8.17 2.75
CA LEU A 5 18.74 -8.29 1.91
C LEU A 5 18.81 -9.62 1.15
N ASP A 6 17.78 -10.44 1.31
CA ASP A 6 17.67 -11.71 0.60
C ASP A 6 17.27 -11.48 -0.86
N GLU A 7 16.50 -10.43 -1.12
CA GLU A 7 15.94 -10.13 -2.44
C GLU A 7 15.64 -8.64 -2.60
N LYS A 8 15.71 -8.15 -3.85
CA LYS A 8 15.28 -6.80 -4.26
C LYS A 8 14.45 -6.94 -5.52
N ASP A 9 13.32 -6.23 -5.59
CA ASP A 9 12.45 -6.20 -6.76
C ASP A 9 11.92 -4.77 -7.01
N VAL A 10 11.49 -4.51 -8.24
CA VAL A 10 10.73 -3.33 -8.63
C VAL A 10 9.35 -3.79 -9.09
N LEU A 11 8.36 -3.58 -8.23
CA LEU A 11 7.01 -4.06 -8.47
C LEU A 11 6.27 -3.02 -9.32
N GLY A 12 5.89 -3.40 -10.54
CA GLY A 12 4.98 -2.62 -11.36
C GLY A 12 3.54 -2.91 -10.96
N VAL A 13 2.81 -1.90 -10.47
CA VAL A 13 1.35 -1.97 -10.33
C VAL A 13 0.75 -1.08 -11.41
N GLN A 14 -0.13 -1.68 -12.23
CA GLN A 14 -0.84 -0.98 -13.28
C GLN A 14 -2.18 -0.48 -12.74
N GLU A 15 -2.37 0.84 -12.78
CA GLU A 15 -3.66 1.48 -12.52
C GLU A 15 -4.02 2.30 -13.77
N ASN A 16 -5.14 1.93 -14.41
CA ASN A 16 -5.53 2.44 -15.72
C ASN A 16 -4.40 2.26 -16.77
N ASN A 17 -3.90 3.37 -17.33
CA ASN A 17 -2.82 3.41 -18.33
C ASN A 17 -1.46 3.82 -17.73
N LYS A 18 -1.32 3.91 -16.41
CA LYS A 18 -0.07 4.27 -15.75
C LYS A 18 0.46 3.09 -14.94
N VAL A 19 1.73 2.74 -15.16
CA VAL A 19 2.46 1.80 -14.31
C VAL A 19 3.20 2.60 -13.25
N ARG A 20 3.00 2.25 -11.97
CA ARG A 20 3.83 2.74 -10.87
C ARG A 20 4.77 1.65 -10.42
N SER A 21 6.03 2.03 -10.27
CA SER A 21 7.10 1.16 -9.80
C SER A 21 7.31 1.38 -8.32
N PHE A 22 7.20 0.31 -7.54
CA PHE A 22 7.43 0.29 -6.10
C PHE A 22 8.77 -0.39 -5.85
N ALA A 23 9.67 0.26 -5.10
CA ALA A 23 10.90 -0.39 -4.67
C ALA A 23 10.58 -1.36 -3.54
N ALA A 24 11.01 -2.62 -3.67
CA ALA A 24 10.76 -3.65 -2.69
C ALA A 24 12.06 -4.39 -2.32
N ALA A 25 12.17 -4.78 -1.06
CA ALA A 25 13.26 -5.62 -0.58
C ALA A 25 12.75 -6.66 0.42
N ARG A 26 13.31 -7.86 0.41
CA ARG A 26 12.96 -8.94 1.33
C ARG A 26 14.05 -9.16 2.37
N ILE A 27 13.62 -9.33 3.63
CA ILE A 27 14.46 -9.74 4.75
C ILE A 27 13.74 -10.88 5.48
N GLY A 28 14.25 -12.10 5.35
CA GLY A 28 13.60 -13.29 5.87
C GLY A 28 12.16 -13.41 5.35
N SER A 29 11.19 -13.55 6.25
CA SER A 29 9.77 -13.68 5.89
C SER A 29 9.04 -12.34 5.69
N LEU A 30 9.76 -11.23 5.57
CA LEU A 30 9.19 -9.88 5.54
C LEU A 30 9.60 -9.14 4.26
N TRP A 31 8.62 -8.53 3.59
CA TRP A 31 8.84 -7.56 2.52
C TRP A 31 8.75 -6.12 3.04
N LEU A 32 9.69 -5.28 2.61
CA LEU A 32 9.71 -3.84 2.84
C LEU A 32 9.47 -3.15 1.49
N ILE A 33 8.45 -2.31 1.40
CA ILE A 33 7.99 -1.73 0.13
C ILE A 33 7.85 -0.22 0.31
N SER A 34 8.48 0.54 -0.57
CA SER A 34 8.26 1.99 -0.68
C SER A 34 7.13 2.26 -1.67
N CYS A 35 6.16 3.11 -1.29
CA CYS A 35 5.01 3.46 -2.11
C CYS A 35 4.86 4.95 -2.39
N HIS A 36 4.33 5.22 -3.59
CA HIS A 36 3.65 6.45 -3.94
C HIS A 36 2.46 6.05 -4.83
N VAL A 37 1.31 5.83 -4.18
CA VAL A 37 0.09 5.32 -4.81
C VAL A 37 -0.44 6.37 -5.80
N PRO A 38 -0.94 5.97 -6.98
CA PRO A 38 -1.53 6.93 -7.92
C PRO A 38 -2.69 7.71 -7.29
N HIS A 39 -2.71 9.02 -7.51
CA HIS A 39 -3.86 9.86 -7.24
C HIS A 39 -4.85 9.78 -8.41
N GLU A 40 -6.13 9.55 -8.12
CA GLU A 40 -7.22 9.64 -9.07
C GLU A 40 -7.63 11.12 -9.24
N GLU A 41 -7.25 11.70 -10.39
CA GLU A 41 -7.70 13.03 -10.78
C GLU A 41 -9.18 12.96 -11.24
N SER A 42 -10.12 12.93 -10.29
CA SER A 42 -11.54 13.02 -10.68
C SER A 42 -11.84 14.45 -11.16
N SER A 43 -12.23 14.57 -12.43
CA SER A 43 -12.49 15.86 -13.08
C SER A 43 -13.78 16.54 -12.60
N LYS A 44 -14.59 15.90 -11.75
CA LYS A 44 -15.86 16.44 -11.25
C LYS A 44 -16.15 15.88 -9.85
N LYS A 45 -16.21 16.78 -8.84
CA LYS A 45 -16.54 16.58 -7.40
C LYS A 45 -15.45 15.93 -6.51
N ARG A 46 -14.89 16.77 -5.64
CA ARG A 46 -13.92 16.39 -4.58
C ARG A 46 -14.37 15.26 -3.65
N VAL A 47 -15.67 15.13 -3.36
CA VAL A 47 -16.16 14.10 -2.41
C VAL A 47 -16.07 12.69 -3.00
N GLU A 48 -16.30 12.52 -4.30
CA GLU A 48 -16.15 11.23 -4.99
C GLU A 48 -14.67 10.86 -5.18
N ALA A 49 -13.77 11.86 -5.19
CA ALA A 49 -12.32 11.65 -5.34
C ALA A 49 -11.69 10.99 -4.11
N THR A 50 -12.15 11.30 -2.91
CA THR A 50 -11.58 10.73 -1.67
C THR A 50 -11.84 9.23 -1.57
N ASP A 51 -13.06 8.79 -1.87
CA ASP A 51 -13.41 7.37 -1.94
C ASP A 51 -12.67 6.65 -3.09
N GLY A 52 -12.56 7.30 -4.26
CA GLY A 52 -11.80 6.76 -5.40
C GLY A 52 -10.33 6.48 -5.06
N ASN A 53 -9.66 7.42 -4.40
CA ASN A 53 -8.28 7.24 -3.94
C ASN A 53 -8.13 6.10 -2.92
N VAL A 54 -9.10 5.94 -2.00
CA VAL A 54 -9.13 4.81 -1.06
C VAL A 54 -9.24 3.48 -1.82
N GLU A 55 -10.08 3.41 -2.85
CA GLU A 55 -10.20 2.19 -3.67
C GLU A 55 -8.92 1.88 -4.45
N VAL A 56 -8.27 2.89 -5.03
CA VAL A 56 -6.98 2.73 -5.71
C VAL A 56 -5.92 2.20 -4.75
N ALA A 57 -5.78 2.82 -3.57
CA ALA A 57 -4.84 2.36 -2.54
C ALA A 57 -5.14 0.92 -2.09
N CYS A 58 -6.40 0.56 -1.87
CA CYS A 58 -6.79 -0.82 -1.54
C CYS A 58 -6.40 -1.78 -2.66
N ARG A 59 -6.64 -1.43 -3.92
CA ARG A 59 -6.32 -2.27 -5.08
C ARG A 59 -4.81 -2.50 -5.22
N VAL A 60 -4.01 -1.47 -5.03
CA VAL A 60 -2.54 -1.57 -5.01
C VAL A 60 -2.10 -2.52 -3.90
N VAL A 61 -2.59 -2.37 -2.67
CA VAL A 61 -2.22 -3.24 -1.55
C VAL A 61 -2.63 -4.70 -1.82
N ARG A 62 -3.83 -4.94 -2.36
CA ARG A 62 -4.28 -6.30 -2.72
C ARG A 62 -3.36 -6.95 -3.77
N GLN A 63 -2.96 -6.20 -4.79
CA GLN A 63 -2.01 -6.70 -5.80
C GLN A 63 -0.64 -7.02 -5.21
N LEU A 64 -0.14 -6.19 -4.28
CA LEU A 64 1.12 -6.45 -3.57
C LEU A 64 1.02 -7.72 -2.71
N VAL A 65 -0.09 -7.90 -1.98
CA VAL A 65 -0.34 -9.10 -1.15
C VAL A 65 -0.41 -10.35 -2.01
N GLU A 66 -1.18 -10.35 -3.08
CA GLU A 66 -1.30 -11.50 -3.98
C GLU A 66 0.07 -11.89 -4.57
N ARG A 67 0.83 -10.89 -5.03
CA ARG A 67 2.13 -11.11 -5.67
C ARG A 67 3.20 -11.59 -4.70
N LEU A 68 3.22 -11.06 -3.47
CA LEU A 68 4.34 -11.28 -2.54
C LEU A 68 4.05 -12.29 -1.43
N LEU A 69 2.78 -12.49 -1.08
CA LEU A 69 2.30 -13.44 -0.05
C LEU A 69 1.47 -14.60 -0.63
N GLY A 70 1.29 -14.66 -1.96
CA GLY A 70 0.62 -15.77 -2.64
C GLY A 70 1.31 -17.13 -2.46
N SER A 71 0.67 -18.19 -2.97
CA SER A 71 0.92 -19.60 -2.60
C SER A 71 2.33 -20.17 -2.83
N ALA A 72 3.26 -19.42 -3.44
CA ALA A 72 4.62 -19.88 -3.75
C ALA A 72 5.74 -19.17 -2.94
N THR A 73 5.40 -18.32 -1.96
CA THR A 73 6.38 -17.52 -1.21
C THR A 73 6.61 -18.04 0.22
N THR A 74 7.81 -17.81 0.75
CA THR A 74 8.12 -18.02 2.19
C THR A 74 7.83 -16.78 3.03
N ALA A 75 7.50 -15.66 2.39
CA ALA A 75 7.11 -14.45 3.08
C ALA A 75 5.78 -14.63 3.80
N ARG A 76 5.65 -13.95 4.94
CA ARG A 76 4.48 -13.98 5.82
C ARG A 76 3.87 -12.61 6.04
N ALA A 77 4.63 -11.56 5.78
CA ALA A 77 4.17 -10.20 5.99
C ALA A 77 4.81 -9.22 5.01
N LEU A 78 4.18 -8.05 4.90
CA LEU A 78 4.69 -6.90 4.17
C LEU A 78 4.49 -5.61 4.96
N ILE A 79 5.46 -4.73 4.85
CA ILE A 79 5.44 -3.35 5.34
C ILE A 79 5.45 -2.46 4.11
N VAL A 80 4.34 -1.75 3.88
CA VAL A 80 4.20 -0.79 2.77
C VAL A 80 4.27 0.60 3.37
N GLY A 81 5.28 1.38 3.02
CA GLY A 81 5.50 2.72 3.59
C GLY A 81 5.66 3.79 2.52
N GLY A 82 5.03 4.95 2.72
CA GLY A 82 5.11 6.09 1.82
C GLY A 82 3.79 6.83 1.71
N ASP A 83 3.56 7.42 0.54
CA ASP A 83 2.39 8.23 0.23
C ASP A 83 1.30 7.35 -0.42
N PHE A 84 0.16 7.21 0.26
CA PHE A 84 -0.98 6.45 -0.22
C PHE A 84 -1.96 7.29 -1.06
N ASN A 85 -1.78 8.61 -1.14
CA ASN A 85 -2.70 9.56 -1.77
C ASN A 85 -4.17 9.43 -1.32
N ALA A 86 -4.40 8.76 -0.18
CA ALA A 86 -5.70 8.41 0.38
C ALA A 86 -5.59 8.37 1.91
N ASP A 87 -6.70 8.61 2.62
CA ASP A 87 -6.72 8.47 4.07
C ASP A 87 -6.40 7.02 4.47
N LEU A 88 -5.24 6.82 5.08
CA LEU A 88 -4.72 5.50 5.41
C LEU A 88 -5.59 4.78 6.46
N ARG A 89 -6.36 5.52 7.27
CA ARG A 89 -7.33 4.92 8.20
C ARG A 89 -8.48 4.28 7.42
N SER A 90 -9.02 5.01 6.44
CA SER A 90 -10.08 4.51 5.55
C SER A 90 -9.61 3.33 4.70
N VAL A 91 -8.37 3.38 4.19
CA VAL A 91 -7.74 2.25 3.48
C VAL A 91 -7.65 1.01 4.37
N SER A 92 -7.12 1.15 5.59
CA SER A 92 -7.05 0.03 6.53
C SER A 92 -8.43 -0.52 6.87
N ALA A 93 -9.41 0.35 7.18
CA ALA A 93 -10.77 -0.08 7.50
C ALA A 93 -11.40 -0.89 6.36
N ARG A 94 -11.20 -0.46 5.11
CA ARG A 94 -11.71 -1.16 3.92
C ARG A 94 -11.03 -2.52 3.70
N LEU A 95 -9.71 -2.57 3.86
CA LEU A 95 -8.95 -3.83 3.78
C LEU A 95 -9.28 -4.79 4.92
N LEU A 96 -9.62 -4.30 6.11
CA LEU A 96 -10.07 -5.13 7.23
C LEU A 96 -11.49 -5.70 6.99
N ALA A 97 -12.36 -4.94 6.31
CA ALA A 97 -13.68 -5.42 5.92
C ALA A 97 -13.61 -6.52 4.84
N GLU A 98 -12.62 -6.44 3.95
CA GLU A 98 -12.38 -7.41 2.87
C GLU A 98 -10.88 -7.78 2.78
N PRO A 99 -10.40 -8.67 3.68
CA PRO A 99 -8.98 -9.02 3.81
C PRO A 99 -8.39 -9.71 2.57
N PRO A 100 -7.32 -9.19 1.95
CA PRO A 100 -6.63 -9.89 0.87
C PRO A 100 -5.92 -11.14 1.39
N LEU A 101 -6.24 -12.31 0.83
CA LEU A 101 -5.70 -13.61 1.28
C LEU A 101 -5.89 -13.87 2.78
N GLY A 102 -6.89 -13.25 3.41
CA GLY A 102 -7.12 -13.34 4.85
C GLY A 102 -6.16 -12.51 5.72
N ALA A 103 -5.30 -11.67 5.10
CA ALA A 103 -4.30 -10.87 5.80
C ALA A 103 -4.93 -9.68 6.56
N ARG A 104 -4.42 -9.42 7.76
CA ARG A 104 -4.77 -8.24 8.56
C ARG A 104 -3.93 -7.04 8.12
N CYS A 105 -4.53 -5.85 8.12
CA CYS A 105 -3.87 -4.62 7.69
C CYS A 105 -3.90 -3.58 8.82
N GLU A 106 -2.75 -3.31 9.44
CA GLU A 106 -2.60 -2.38 10.55
C GLU A 106 -1.85 -1.10 10.12
N PRO A 107 -2.48 0.08 10.21
CA PRO A 107 -1.84 1.33 9.86
C PRO A 107 -1.00 1.84 11.03
N ARG A 108 0.19 2.34 10.73
CA ARG A 108 1.07 3.10 11.62
C ARG A 108 1.21 4.49 11.02
N LEU A 109 0.63 5.46 11.71
CA LEU A 109 0.53 6.83 11.26
C LEU A 109 1.62 7.65 11.96
N PRO A 110 2.31 8.56 11.25
CA PRO A 110 3.26 9.46 11.89
C PRO A 110 2.51 10.46 12.80
N GLU A 111 3.21 10.95 13.84
CA GLU A 111 2.64 11.97 14.75
C GLU A 111 2.33 13.27 14.02
N GLU A 112 3.20 13.65 13.09
CA GLU A 112 3.01 14.73 12.14
C GLU A 112 2.75 14.13 10.77
N ALA A 113 1.55 14.34 10.24
CA ALA A 113 1.12 13.65 9.03
C ALA A 113 0.51 14.61 8.00
N THR A 114 0.87 14.42 6.74
CA THR A 114 0.30 15.17 5.62
C THR A 114 -1.16 14.77 5.43
N GLN A 115 -2.04 15.76 5.31
CA GLN A 115 -3.47 15.59 5.04
C GLN A 115 -3.81 16.40 3.78
N PHE A 116 -3.52 15.85 2.60
CA PHE A 116 -3.73 16.56 1.34
C PHE A 116 -5.15 16.29 0.80
N GLY A 117 -6.12 17.09 1.22
CA GLY A 117 -7.51 16.97 0.73
C GLY A 117 -8.26 15.75 1.26
N THR A 118 -7.78 15.16 2.36
CA THR A 118 -8.34 14.00 3.06
C THR A 118 -8.58 14.34 4.53
N ASP A 119 -9.51 13.63 5.18
CA ASP A 119 -9.81 13.81 6.61
C ASP A 119 -8.75 13.17 7.54
N GLY A 120 -7.85 12.38 6.97
CA GLY A 120 -6.80 11.66 7.67
C GLY A 120 -5.49 11.62 6.89
N PRO A 121 -4.44 11.07 7.50
CA PRO A 121 -3.09 11.10 6.94
C PRO A 121 -2.95 10.25 5.68
N ILE A 122 -2.29 10.81 4.67
CA ILE A 122 -1.97 10.10 3.42
C ILE A 122 -0.60 9.42 3.46
N ASP A 123 0.31 9.96 4.28
CA ASP A 123 1.62 9.36 4.53
C ASP A 123 1.54 8.39 5.71
N GLY A 124 2.17 7.23 5.58
CA GLY A 124 2.32 6.31 6.71
C GLY A 124 2.89 4.97 6.32
N VAL A 125 2.70 4.02 7.23
CA VAL A 125 3.11 2.63 7.07
C VAL A 125 1.91 1.73 7.25
N LEU A 126 1.72 0.76 6.36
CA LEU A 126 0.73 -0.29 6.48
C LEU A 126 1.46 -1.63 6.70
N TYR A 127 1.22 -2.26 7.85
CA TYR A 127 1.71 -3.60 8.15
C TYR A 127 0.64 -4.63 7.81
N VAL A 128 0.97 -5.57 6.92
CA VAL A 128 0.05 -6.59 6.43
C VAL A 128 0.59 -7.99 6.75
N HIS A 129 -0.19 -8.83 7.42
CA HIS A 129 0.25 -10.14 7.95
C HIS A 129 -0.89 -11.13 8.17
#